data_AF-A0A2V9B2K7-F1
#
_entry.id   AF-A0A2V9B2K7-F1
#
_cell.length_a   1.000
_cell.length_b   1.000
_cell.length_c   1.000
_cell.angle_alpha   90.00
_cell.angle_beta   90.00
_cell.angle_gamma   90.00
#
_symmetry.space_group_name_H-M   'P 1'
#
loop_
_entity.id
_entity.type
_entity.pdbx_description
1 polymer ?
#
loop_
_entity_poly.entity_id
_entity_poly.type
_entity_poly.pdbx_seq_one_letter_code
_entity_poly.pdbx_strand_id
1 'polypeptide(L)'
;MPITISLLPNNVDSSASNFVYAIATLTFSGSYPTGGDTLDFTTVADRLPSTQIIQAFAESQNGNSGYYIPVQGSALNNWKLKCFLGGGTEITAGAYPAGVTGDIVQLSITARKLL
;
A
#
# COMPACT_ATOMS: atom_id res chain seq x y z
N MET A 1 9.03 12.35 1.96
CA MET A 1 8.19 11.17 2.28
C MET A 1 8.13 10.35 1.01
N PRO A 2 8.64 9.11 0.98
CA PRO A 2 8.86 8.42 -0.28
C PRO A 2 7.57 7.90 -0.94
N ILE A 3 6.54 7.56 -0.16
CA ILE A 3 5.24 7.12 -0.65
C ILE A 3 4.13 8.06 -0.18
N THR A 4 3.20 8.39 -1.08
CA THR A 4 1.92 9.04 -0.75
C THR A 4 0.77 8.08 -1.05
N ILE A 5 -0.19 7.94 -0.14
CA ILE A 5 -1.40 7.12 -0.29
C ILE A 5 -2.59 8.05 -0.57
N SER A 6 -3.33 7.80 -1.66
CA SER A 6 -4.57 8.54 -1.99
C SER A 6 -5.74 7.58 -2.14
N LEU A 7 -6.81 7.72 -1.35
CA LEU A 7 -7.99 6.83 -1.37
C LEU A 7 -9.11 7.36 -2.28
N LEU A 8 -9.78 6.44 -3.00
CA LEU A 8 -11.04 6.69 -3.71
C LEU A 8 -12.24 6.70 -2.74
N PRO A 9 -13.43 7.23 -3.14
CA PRO A 9 -14.63 7.15 -2.31
C PRO A 9 -14.95 5.69 -1.92
N ASN A 10 -15.07 5.45 -0.60
CA ASN A 10 -15.17 4.10 -0.04
C ASN A 10 -16.46 3.38 -0.47
N ASN A 11 -16.35 2.08 -0.76
CA ASN A 11 -17.51 1.19 -0.84
C ASN A 11 -17.64 0.44 0.50
N VAL A 12 -18.68 0.75 1.28
CA VAL A 12 -19.02 0.00 2.49
C VAL A 12 -19.98 -1.11 2.09
N ASP A 13 -19.57 -2.37 2.25
CA ASP A 13 -20.48 -3.50 2.04
C ASP A 13 -21.60 -3.44 3.10
N SER A 14 -22.85 -3.60 2.63
CA SER A 14 -24.07 -3.59 3.44
C SER A 14 -24.42 -4.98 3.99
N SER A 15 -23.71 -6.04 3.60
CA SER A 15 -23.86 -7.36 4.22
C SER A 15 -23.36 -7.30 5.68
N ALA A 16 -23.86 -8.18 6.56
CA ALA A 16 -23.59 -8.17 8.01
C ALA A 16 -22.11 -8.46 8.42
N SER A 17 -21.15 -8.16 7.55
CA SER A 17 -19.72 -8.39 7.71
C SER A 17 -19.02 -7.09 8.10
N ASN A 18 -18.36 -7.12 9.25
CA ASN A 18 -17.64 -6.02 9.90
C ASN A 18 -16.40 -5.54 9.12
N PHE A 19 -16.47 -5.35 7.80
CA PHE A 19 -15.31 -4.97 6.98
C PHE A 19 -15.53 -3.66 6.22
N VAL A 20 -14.43 -2.96 6.00
CA VAL A 20 -14.31 -1.75 5.18
C VAL A 20 -13.32 -2.05 4.07
N TYR A 21 -13.74 -1.81 2.83
CA TYR A 21 -12.88 -1.93 1.67
C TYR A 21 -12.51 -0.54 1.18
N ALA A 22 -11.22 -0.30 1.01
CA ALA A 22 -10.71 0.95 0.48
C ALA A 22 -9.72 0.68 -0.64
N ILE A 23 -9.76 1.51 -1.67
CA ILE A 23 -8.83 1.46 -2.80
C ILE A 23 -8.03 2.74 -2.77
N ALA A 24 -6.71 2.60 -2.82
CA ALA A 24 -5.77 3.69 -2.89
C ALA A 24 -4.89 3.62 -4.15
N THR A 25 -4.23 4.73 -4.44
CA THR A 25 -3.10 4.78 -5.38
C THR A 25 -1.84 5.17 -4.61
N LEU A 26 -0.73 4.51 -4.94
CA LEU A 26 0.59 4.80 -4.42
C LEU A 26 1.38 5.61 -5.44
N THR A 27 2.10 6.62 -4.97
CA THR A 27 3.05 7.40 -5.76
C THR A 27 4.41 7.40 -5.09
N PHE A 28 5.45 7.10 -5.86
CA PHE A 28 6.83 6.94 -5.38
C PHE A 28 7.68 8.18 -5.69
N SER A 29 8.49 8.61 -4.73
CA SER A 29 9.40 9.75 -4.88
C SER A 29 10.63 9.60 -3.97
N GLY A 30 11.75 10.22 -4.34
CA GLY A 30 12.98 10.14 -3.55
C GLY A 30 13.70 8.79 -3.73
N SER A 31 13.93 8.08 -2.62
CA SER A 31 14.77 6.87 -2.58
C SER A 31 14.11 5.73 -1.81
N TYR A 32 14.28 4.52 -2.32
CA TYR A 32 13.91 3.28 -1.65
C TYR A 32 14.82 3.02 -0.44
N PRO A 33 14.28 2.88 0.77
CA PRO A 33 15.05 2.55 1.96
C PRO A 33 15.31 1.03 2.06
N THR A 34 16.36 0.67 2.80
CA THR A 34 16.66 -0.74 3.08
C THR A 34 15.48 -1.44 3.75
N GLY A 35 15.02 -2.54 3.14
CA GLY A 35 13.96 -3.40 3.69
C GLY A 35 12.53 -2.93 3.40
N GLY A 36 12.34 -1.91 2.57
CA GLY A 36 11.03 -1.47 2.11
C GLY A 36 10.59 -0.12 2.66
N ASP A 37 9.78 0.55 1.85
CA ASP A 37 9.15 1.81 2.22
C ASP A 37 8.21 1.63 3.39
N THR A 38 8.10 2.65 4.24
CA THR A 38 7.05 2.66 5.25
C THR A 38 5.71 2.91 4.60
N LEU A 39 4.79 1.97 4.77
CA LEU A 39 3.38 2.10 4.43
C LEU A 39 2.62 2.53 5.69
N ASP A 40 2.38 3.85 5.82
CA ASP A 40 1.75 4.43 7.00
C ASP A 40 0.27 4.73 6.75
N PHE A 41 -0.59 3.86 7.26
CA PHE A 41 -2.04 3.99 7.15
C PHE A 41 -2.64 5.06 8.07
N THR A 42 -1.88 5.57 9.04
CA THR A 42 -2.37 6.67 9.91
C THR A 42 -2.55 7.97 9.12
N THR A 43 -1.83 8.12 8.00
CA THR A 43 -1.96 9.25 7.07
C THR A 43 -3.32 9.33 6.38
N VAL A 44 -4.08 8.23 6.37
CA VAL A 44 -5.40 8.11 5.74
C VAL A 44 -6.46 7.58 6.71
N ALA A 45 -6.18 7.61 8.01
CA ALA A 45 -7.08 7.07 9.03
C ALA A 45 -8.44 7.80 9.11
N ASP A 46 -8.52 9.05 8.65
CA ASP A 46 -9.77 9.81 8.53
C ASP A 46 -10.73 9.22 7.49
N ARG A 47 -10.17 8.54 6.48
CA ARG A 47 -10.89 7.89 5.38
C ARG A 47 -10.98 6.38 5.55
N LEU A 48 -10.17 5.79 6.41
CA LEU A 48 -10.25 4.39 6.76
C LEU A 48 -10.76 4.27 8.21
N PRO A 49 -12.09 4.16 8.45
CA PRO A 49 -12.68 4.09 9.79
C PRO A 49 -12.40 2.73 10.47
N SER A 50 -11.11 2.42 10.64
CA SER A 50 -10.56 1.19 11.18
C SER A 50 -9.15 1.38 11.68
N THR A 51 -8.85 0.82 12.84
CA THR A 51 -7.46 0.65 13.31
C THR A 51 -6.92 -0.76 13.06
N GLN A 52 -7.70 -1.62 12.43
CA GLN A 52 -7.40 -3.03 12.24
C GLN A 52 -7.49 -3.41 10.76
N ILE A 53 -6.38 -3.25 10.06
CA ILE A 53 -6.23 -3.72 8.68
C ILE A 53 -6.04 -5.24 8.70
N ILE A 54 -6.88 -5.95 7.96
CA ILE A 54 -6.83 -7.41 7.80
C ILE A 54 -5.86 -7.76 6.69
N GLN A 55 -5.96 -7.07 5.54
CA GLN A 55 -5.17 -7.36 4.34
C GLN A 55 -4.91 -6.09 3.55
N ALA A 56 -3.77 -6.06 2.87
CA ALA A 56 -3.42 -5.05 1.87
C ALA A 56 -2.74 -5.73 0.67
N PHE A 57 -3.13 -5.37 -0.54
CA PHE A 57 -2.54 -5.84 -1.78
C PHE A 57 -2.14 -4.66 -2.66
N ALA A 58 -0.93 -4.66 -3.18
CA ALA A 58 -0.44 -3.62 -4.08
C ALA A 58 -0.22 -4.21 -5.48
N GLU A 59 -0.88 -3.66 -6.48
CA GLU A 59 -0.84 -4.15 -7.85
C GLU A 59 -0.47 -3.04 -8.83
N SER A 60 0.53 -3.30 -9.67
CA SER A 60 0.89 -2.42 -10.78
C SER A 60 -0.20 -2.43 -11.84
N GLN A 61 -0.61 -1.25 -12.29
CA GLN A 61 -1.45 -1.09 -13.46
C GLN A 61 -0.65 -1.08 -14.77
N ASN A 62 0.68 -1.09 -14.68
CA ASN A 62 1.58 -1.05 -15.84
C ASN A 62 2.14 -2.45 -16.20
N GLY A 63 1.53 -3.52 -15.69
CA GLY A 63 1.87 -4.91 -16.03
C GLY A 63 2.92 -5.58 -15.14
N ASN A 64 3.44 -4.88 -14.12
CA ASN A 64 4.43 -5.40 -13.18
C ASN A 64 3.78 -6.12 -11.98
N SER A 65 3.02 -7.19 -12.26
CA SER A 65 2.34 -7.96 -11.20
C SER A 65 3.36 -8.60 -10.24
N GLY A 66 3.08 -8.54 -8.94
CA GLY A 66 3.94 -9.09 -7.89
C GLY A 66 5.17 -8.26 -7.52
N TYR A 67 5.32 -7.04 -8.07
CA TYR A 67 6.49 -6.19 -7.78
C TYR A 67 6.35 -5.44 -6.46
N TYR A 68 5.15 -5.29 -5.93
CA TYR A 68 4.88 -4.49 -4.74
C TYR A 68 4.23 -5.36 -3.68
N ILE A 69 4.97 -5.65 -2.62
CA ILE A 69 4.55 -6.58 -1.57
C ILE A 69 4.38 -5.81 -0.27
N PRO A 70 3.13 -5.54 0.14
CA PRO A 70 2.85 -5.08 1.49
C PRO A 70 3.27 -6.15 2.49
N VAL A 71 4.03 -5.74 3.51
CA VAL A 71 4.42 -6.57 4.64
C VAL A 71 3.77 -5.97 5.89
N GLN A 72 2.99 -6.80 6.58
CA GLN A 72 2.25 -6.38 7.76
C GLN A 72 3.20 -5.90 8.86
N GLY A 73 2.91 -4.71 9.37
CA GLY A 73 3.54 -4.14 10.56
C GLY A 73 2.77 -4.49 11.83
N SER A 74 3.38 -4.24 12.99
CA SER A 74 2.74 -4.39 14.30
C SER A 74 1.76 -3.25 14.64
N ALA A 75 1.83 -2.14 13.91
CA ALA A 75 0.98 -0.96 14.06
C ALA A 75 0.68 -0.33 12.70
N LEU A 76 -0.36 0.50 12.59
CA LEU A 76 -0.79 1.10 11.31
C LEU A 76 0.30 1.97 10.63
N ASN A 77 1.24 2.50 11.42
CA ASN A 77 2.28 3.40 10.95
C ASN A 77 3.60 2.70 10.61
N ASN A 78 3.67 1.37 10.68
CA ASN A 78 4.92 0.64 10.49
C ASN A 78 4.81 -0.59 9.57
N TRP A 79 3.75 -0.67 8.76
CA TRP A 79 3.75 -1.61 7.64
C TRP A 79 4.85 -1.23 6.66
N LYS A 80 5.24 -2.20 5.83
CA LYS A 80 6.23 -1.99 4.79
C LYS A 80 5.66 -2.26 3.42
N LEU A 81 6.17 -1.56 2.41
CA LEU A 81 6.00 -1.93 1.02
C LEU A 81 7.35 -2.28 0.45
N LYS A 82 7.54 -3.56 0.12
CA LYS A 82 8.74 -4.03 -0.56
C LYS A 82 8.54 -3.94 -2.07
N CYS A 83 9.55 -3.42 -2.75
CA CYS A 83 9.55 -3.28 -4.20
C CYS A 83 10.53 -4.28 -4.82
N PHE A 84 10.12 -4.98 -5.87
CA PHE A 84 10.90 -6.00 -6.57
C PHE A 84 11.03 -5.65 -8.05
N LEU A 85 12.09 -6.14 -8.70
CA LEU A 85 12.24 -6.17 -10.15
C LEU A 85 11.64 -7.45 -10.73
N GLY A 86 11.59 -7.51 -12.07
CA GLY A 86 11.27 -8.73 -12.79
C GLY A 86 12.19 -9.88 -12.39
N GLY A 87 11.59 -11.04 -12.11
CA GLY A 87 12.32 -12.19 -11.59
C GLY A 87 12.42 -12.25 -10.05
N GLY A 88 11.76 -11.33 -9.32
CA GLY A 88 11.57 -11.46 -7.87
C GLY A 88 12.75 -10.98 -7.02
N THR A 89 13.66 -10.19 -7.59
CA THR A 89 14.77 -9.58 -6.83
C THR A 89 14.31 -8.25 -6.21
N GLU A 90 14.45 -8.08 -4.89
CA GLU A 90 14.12 -6.82 -4.22
C GLU A 90 15.03 -5.69 -4.75
N ILE A 91 14.47 -4.50 -4.98
CA ILE A 91 15.28 -3.36 -5.46
C ILE A 91 16.31 -2.97 -4.38
N THR A 92 17.49 -2.54 -4.83
CA THR A 92 18.54 -2.10 -3.90
C THR A 92 18.18 -0.74 -3.30
N ALA A 93 18.55 -0.53 -2.03
CA ALA A 93 18.37 0.76 -1.38
C ALA A 93 19.09 1.88 -2.14
N GLY A 94 18.41 2.98 -2.39
CA GLY A 94 18.91 4.06 -3.24
C GLY A 94 17.81 4.74 -4.05
N ALA A 95 18.19 5.51 -5.07
CA ALA A 95 17.22 6.16 -5.96
C ALA A 95 16.31 5.12 -6.63
N TYR A 96 15.02 5.41 -6.72
CA TYR A 96 14.10 4.49 -7.39
C TYR A 96 14.45 4.32 -8.88
N PRO A 97 14.31 3.09 -9.41
CA PRO A 97 14.29 2.89 -10.86
C PRO A 97 13.16 3.69 -11.51
N ALA A 98 13.37 4.17 -12.74
CA ALA A 98 12.36 4.93 -13.49
C ALA A 98 11.05 4.15 -13.67
N GLY A 99 11.14 2.82 -13.77
CA GLY A 99 9.96 1.95 -13.85
C GLY A 99 9.10 1.93 -12.59
N VAL A 100 9.64 2.33 -11.43
CA VAL A 100 8.88 2.46 -10.17
C VAL A 100 8.28 3.85 -10.04
N THR A 101 9.05 4.91 -10.34
CA THR A 101 8.54 6.29 -10.23
C THR A 101 7.50 6.63 -11.30
N GLY A 102 7.53 5.95 -12.44
CA GLY A 102 6.51 6.07 -13.49
C GLY A 102 5.33 5.10 -13.36
N ASP A 103 5.32 4.21 -12.36
CA ASP A 103 4.25 3.23 -12.19
C ASP A 103 3.00 3.85 -11.54
N ILE A 104 1.84 3.27 -11.85
CA ILE A 104 0.59 3.53 -11.15
C ILE A 104 0.26 2.25 -10.38
N VAL A 105 0.40 2.30 -9.06
CA VAL A 105 0.17 1.14 -8.20
C VAL A 105 -1.11 1.33 -7.41
N GLN A 106 -2.06 0.42 -7.59
CA GLN A 106 -3.27 0.37 -6.79
C GLN A 106 -3.00 -0.38 -5.48
N LEU A 107 -3.42 0.20 -4.35
CA LEU A 107 -3.44 -0.47 -3.05
C LEU A 107 -4.88 -0.82 -2.67
N SER A 108 -5.21 -2.09 -2.62
CA SER A 108 -6.49 -2.58 -2.11
C SER A 108 -6.35 -2.91 -0.62
N ILE A 109 -7.21 -2.34 0.22
CA ILE A 109 -7.19 -2.49 1.68
C ILE A 109 -8.49 -3.11 2.15
N THR A 110 -8.39 -4.14 2.98
CA THR A 110 -9.51 -4.71 3.72
C THR A 110 -9.25 -4.47 5.20
N ALA A 111 -10.14 -3.75 5.88
CA ALA A 111 -10.02 -3.42 7.30
C ALA A 111 -11.28 -3.81 8.06
N ARG A 112 -11.21 -3.94 9.38
CA ARG A 112 -12.42 -4.17 10.22
C ARG A 112 -13.13 -2.86 10.50
N LYS A 113 -14.43 -2.80 10.23
CA LYS A 113 -15.26 -1.67 10.64
C LYS A 113 -15.19 -1.50 12.15
N LEU A 114 -14.85 -0.30 12.63
CA LEU A 114 -15.03 0.06 14.04
C LEU A 114 -16.54 0.07 14.33
N LEU A 115 -16.94 -0.67 15.36
CA LEU A 115 -18.32 -0.67 15.87
C LEU A 115 -18.67 0.67 16.50
#